data_AF-F9UJ27-F1
#
_entry.id   AF-F9UJ27-F1
#
_cell.length_a   1.000
_cell.length_b   1.000
_cell.length_c   1.000
_cell.angle_alpha   90.00
_cell.angle_beta   90.00
_cell.angle_gamma   90.00
#
_symmetry.space_group_name_H-M   'P 1'
#
loop_
_entity.id
_entity.type
_entity.pdbx_description
1 polymer ?
#
loop_
_entity_poly.entity_id
_entity_poly.type
_entity_poly.pdbx_seq_one_letter_code
_entity_poly.pdbx_strand_id
1 'polypeptide(L)'
;MKLIIFSDIHEDGFTAEEFIKKEIKAAKAKNEEYLVINAGDSQLPDEWVEKHFDYYVKGLEDKDSKFEKTIQFTIGEKNEKSLNFVLTHGSDLTEEPVFLIMESKMPEIFQKFAEKNNITTKRNCFIFGFSHYPMDVNLKNETYIINPGSATLPKNGSVATYAVVDFDEKEQVIKNVKFNNTSILNDYDEMHIVHI
;
A
#
# COMPACT_ATOMS: atom_id res chain seq x y z
N MET A 1 11.06 -11.43 -0.57
CA MET A 1 10.86 -10.54 0.60
C MET A 1 9.38 -10.19 0.75
N LYS A 2 8.98 -9.73 1.93
CA LYS A 2 7.61 -9.29 2.23
C LYS A 2 7.51 -7.76 2.23
N LEU A 3 6.50 -7.19 1.60
CA LEU A 3 6.12 -5.79 1.81
C LEU A 3 4.82 -5.77 2.61
N ILE A 4 4.84 -5.15 3.78
CA ILE A 4 3.70 -5.04 4.69
C ILE A 4 3.17 -3.62 4.58
N ILE A 5 2.02 -3.45 3.92
CA ILE A 5 1.52 -2.15 3.48
C ILE A 5 0.25 -1.80 4.24
N PHE A 6 0.29 -0.70 4.98
CA PHE A 6 -0.82 -0.10 5.69
C PHE A 6 -1.25 1.22 5.02
N SER A 7 -2.47 1.64 5.31
CA SER A 7 -3.00 2.97 5.01
C SER A 7 -4.14 3.28 5.97
N ASP A 8 -4.48 4.55 6.12
CA ASP A 8 -5.71 5.00 6.77
C ASP A 8 -5.84 4.38 8.18
N ILE A 9 -4.81 4.60 9.01
CA ILE A 9 -4.72 4.12 10.41
C ILE A 9 -5.56 4.98 11.35
N HIS A 10 -5.77 6.26 11.01
CA HIS A 10 -6.66 7.17 11.74
C HIS A 10 -6.49 7.12 13.27
N GLU A 11 -5.28 7.44 13.75
CA GLU A 11 -4.92 7.59 15.17
C GLU A 11 -4.84 6.28 15.99
N ASP A 12 -5.22 5.12 15.43
CA ASP A 12 -5.13 3.83 16.12
C ASP A 12 -3.73 3.19 16.00
N GLY A 13 -2.75 3.87 16.55
CA GLY A 13 -1.36 3.42 16.56
C GLY A 13 -1.15 2.13 17.35
N PHE A 14 -1.95 1.86 18.39
CA PHE A 14 -1.82 0.65 19.20
C PHE A 14 -2.16 -0.59 18.37
N THR A 15 -3.32 -0.60 17.71
CA THR A 15 -3.75 -1.72 16.87
C THR A 15 -2.79 -1.92 15.70
N ALA A 16 -2.40 -0.84 15.03
CA ALA A 16 -1.42 -0.90 13.94
C ALA A 16 -0.09 -1.52 14.41
N GLU A 17 0.45 -1.09 15.56
CA GLU A 17 1.71 -1.61 16.10
C GLU A 17 1.64 -3.12 16.38
N GLU A 18 0.52 -3.63 16.89
CA GLU A 18 0.34 -5.06 17.14
C GLU A 18 0.35 -5.88 15.85
N PHE A 19 -0.31 -5.40 14.79
CA PHE A 19 -0.29 -6.06 13.48
C PHE A 19 1.09 -5.99 12.80
N ILE A 20 1.77 -4.84 12.88
CA ILE A 20 3.15 -4.69 12.39
C ILE A 20 4.06 -5.70 13.09
N LYS A 21 4.01 -5.79 14.43
CA LYS A 21 4.82 -6.76 15.20
C LYS A 21 4.50 -8.20 14.82
N LYS A 22 3.21 -8.54 14.64
CA LYS A 22 2.78 -9.88 14.22
C LYS A 22 3.41 -10.28 12.89
N GLU A 23 3.34 -9.42 11.88
CA GLU A 23 3.87 -9.72 10.55
C GLU A 23 5.40 -9.73 10.52
N ILE A 24 6.07 -8.81 11.22
CA ILE A 24 7.53 -8.83 11.39
C ILE A 24 7.97 -10.13 12.05
N LYS A 25 7.27 -10.58 13.09
CA LYS A 25 7.57 -11.85 13.77
C LYS A 25 7.39 -13.03 12.82
N ALA A 26 6.34 -13.03 11.99
CA ALA A 26 6.09 -14.08 11.00
C ALA A 26 7.18 -14.13 9.91
N ALA A 27 7.61 -12.98 9.39
CA ALA A 27 8.69 -12.88 8.41
C ALA A 27 10.02 -13.38 9.01
N LYS A 28 10.37 -12.92 10.23
CA LYS A 28 11.58 -13.36 10.94
C LYS A 28 11.60 -14.87 11.21
N ALA A 29 10.46 -15.46 11.58
CA ALA A 29 10.35 -16.90 11.82
C ALA A 29 10.63 -17.73 10.56
N LYS A 30 10.41 -17.16 9.38
CA LYS A 30 10.69 -17.78 8.07
C LYS A 30 12.05 -17.36 7.49
N ASN A 31 12.82 -16.54 8.21
CA ASN A 31 14.04 -15.93 7.71
C ASN A 31 13.82 -15.14 6.39
N GLU A 32 12.68 -14.46 6.29
CA GLU A 32 12.31 -13.59 5.17
C GLU A 32 12.65 -12.13 5.50
N GLU A 33 13.26 -11.42 4.55
CA GLU A 33 13.38 -9.96 4.59
C GLU A 33 12.01 -9.31 4.45
N TYR A 34 11.85 -8.15 5.07
CA TYR A 34 10.60 -7.40 5.06
C TYR A 34 10.82 -5.89 5.00
N LEU A 35 9.81 -5.18 4.49
CA LEU A 35 9.65 -3.73 4.61
C LEU A 35 8.22 -3.42 5.07
N VAL A 36 8.06 -2.36 5.85
CA VAL A 36 6.77 -1.85 6.32
C VAL A 36 6.50 -0.50 5.68
N ILE A 37 5.34 -0.34 5.05
CA ILE A 37 4.98 0.81 4.21
C ILE A 37 3.67 1.42 4.72
N ASN A 38 3.59 2.75 4.79
CA ASN A 38 2.36 3.48 5.10
C ASN A 38 1.94 4.40 3.94
N ALA A 39 0.75 4.19 3.39
CA ALA A 39 0.19 5.03 2.32
C ALA A 39 -0.57 6.27 2.83
N GLY A 40 -0.26 6.74 4.05
CA GLY A 40 -0.79 7.99 4.60
C GLY A 40 -2.09 7.84 5.39
N ASP A 41 -2.59 8.98 5.87
CA ASP A 41 -3.71 9.08 6.81
C ASP A 41 -3.46 8.25 8.08
N SER A 42 -2.24 8.40 8.61
CA SER A 42 -1.92 7.82 9.91
C SER A 42 -2.59 8.58 11.05
N GLN A 43 -2.64 9.91 10.94
CA GLN A 43 -2.95 10.88 11.99
C GLN A 43 -2.15 10.66 13.28
N LEU A 44 -0.98 10.02 13.17
CA LEU A 44 -0.05 9.80 14.28
C LEU A 44 1.12 10.78 14.17
N PRO A 45 1.83 11.09 15.27
CA PRO A 45 3.00 11.93 15.22
C PRO A 45 4.03 11.41 14.21
N ASP A 46 4.71 12.32 13.51
CA ASP A 46 5.72 11.96 12.50
C ASP A 46 6.76 11.00 13.12
N GLU A 47 7.23 11.26 14.35
CA GLU A 47 8.22 10.40 15.02
C GLU A 47 7.71 8.98 15.26
N TRP A 48 6.40 8.80 15.43
CA TRP A 48 5.80 7.48 15.55
C TRP A 48 5.80 6.76 14.20
N VAL A 49 5.44 7.44 13.12
CA VAL A 49 5.44 6.85 11.77
C VAL A 49 6.86 6.46 11.35
N GLU A 50 7.82 7.35 11.51
CA GLU A 50 9.23 7.09 11.16
C GLU A 50 9.84 5.90 11.92
N LYS A 51 9.37 5.66 13.15
CA LYS A 51 9.81 4.53 13.96
C LYS A 51 9.29 3.18 13.45
N HIS A 52 8.12 3.15 12.81
CA HIS A 52 7.43 1.90 12.47
C HIS A 52 7.40 1.56 10.98
N PHE A 53 7.66 2.54 10.10
CA PHE A 53 7.58 2.36 8.65
C PHE A 53 8.90 2.72 7.98
N ASP A 54 9.32 1.89 7.03
CA ASP A 54 10.48 2.12 6.18
C ASP A 54 10.18 3.15 5.08
N TYR A 55 8.93 3.16 4.60
CA TYR A 55 8.43 4.09 3.59
C TYR A 55 7.06 4.63 3.99
N TYR A 56 6.86 5.93 3.85
CA TYR A 56 5.64 6.61 4.27
C TYR A 56 5.41 7.87 3.45
N VAL A 57 4.14 8.26 3.33
CA VAL A 57 3.71 9.51 2.67
C VAL A 57 2.68 10.22 3.51
N LYS A 58 2.54 11.53 3.28
CA LYS A 58 1.50 12.35 3.86
C LYS A 58 0.15 12.05 3.23
N GLY A 59 -0.84 11.75 4.07
CA GLY A 59 -2.24 11.70 3.68
C GLY A 59 -2.98 13.04 3.81
N LEU A 60 -4.26 13.03 3.48
CA LEU A 60 -5.12 14.22 3.54
C LEU A 60 -5.37 14.69 4.98
N GLU A 61 -5.55 13.74 5.91
CA GLU A 61 -5.85 14.02 7.31
C GLU A 61 -4.59 14.21 8.17
N ASP A 62 -3.39 13.90 7.63
CA ASP A 62 -2.08 14.17 8.26
C ASP A 62 -1.70 15.67 8.20
N LYS A 63 -2.60 16.57 8.63
CA LYS A 63 -2.54 18.02 8.37
C LYS A 63 -1.20 18.67 8.75
N ASP A 64 -0.66 18.33 9.91
CA ASP A 64 0.58 18.89 10.45
C ASP A 64 1.85 18.10 10.08
N SER A 65 1.71 16.98 9.38
CA SER A 65 2.86 16.14 8.99
C SER A 65 3.76 16.83 7.95
N LYS A 66 5.06 16.59 8.07
CA LYS A 66 6.09 17.08 7.13
C LYS A 66 6.41 16.12 6.00
N PHE A 67 5.75 14.96 5.94
CA PHE A 67 6.06 13.96 4.94
C PHE A 67 5.74 14.42 3.52
N GLU A 68 6.49 13.87 2.57
CA GLU A 68 6.23 14.06 1.16
C GLU A 68 4.88 13.45 0.77
N LYS A 69 4.17 14.09 -0.16
CA LYS A 69 2.90 13.58 -0.70
C LYS A 69 3.08 12.34 -1.58
N THR A 70 4.24 12.22 -2.19
CA THR A 70 4.56 11.13 -3.12
C THR A 70 6.04 10.87 -3.07
N ILE A 71 6.43 9.60 -2.96
CA ILE A 71 7.82 9.18 -3.03
C ILE A 71 7.98 8.07 -4.06
N GLN A 72 9.19 7.95 -4.59
CA GLN A 72 9.60 6.88 -5.49
C GLN A 72 10.83 6.19 -4.94
N PHE A 73 10.85 4.87 -4.97
CA PHE A 73 11.98 4.08 -4.49
C PHE A 73 12.13 2.77 -5.26
N THR A 74 13.31 2.18 -5.18
CA THR A 74 13.62 0.86 -5.75
C THR A 74 14.21 -0.01 -4.65
N ILE A 75 13.91 -1.29 -4.67
CA ILE A 75 14.48 -2.26 -3.74
C ILE A 75 15.55 -3.09 -4.47
N GLY A 76 16.73 -3.21 -3.85
CA GLY A 76 17.91 -3.83 -4.46
C GLY A 76 18.68 -2.90 -5.39
N GLU A 77 19.59 -3.46 -6.17
CA GLU A 77 20.41 -2.68 -7.13
C GLU A 77 19.59 -2.20 -8.32
N LYS A 78 19.67 -0.90 -8.59
CA LYS A 78 18.96 -0.27 -9.71
C LYS A 78 19.55 -0.68 -11.06
N ASN A 79 18.73 -1.30 -11.89
CA ASN A 79 19.03 -1.70 -13.26
C ASN A 79 17.78 -1.57 -14.16
N GLU A 80 17.91 -1.92 -15.44
CA GLU A 80 16.82 -1.79 -16.43
C GLU A 80 15.59 -2.66 -16.13
N LYS A 81 15.77 -3.69 -15.28
CA LYS A 81 14.69 -4.57 -14.81
C LYS A 81 14.19 -4.20 -13.40
N SER A 82 14.69 -3.14 -12.77
CA SER A 82 14.19 -2.80 -11.44
C SER A 82 12.71 -2.42 -11.47
N LEU A 83 11.96 -2.91 -10.48
CA LEU A 83 10.59 -2.47 -10.24
C LEU A 83 10.65 -1.16 -9.46
N ASN A 84 10.01 -0.11 -10.00
CA ASN A 84 9.92 1.19 -9.34
C ASN A 84 8.67 1.23 -8.46
N PHE A 85 8.84 1.46 -7.16
CA PHE A 85 7.72 1.65 -6.24
C PHE A 85 7.35 3.11 -6.20
N VAL A 86 6.07 3.41 -6.37
CA VAL A 86 5.52 4.76 -6.33
C VAL A 86 4.46 4.79 -5.25
N LEU A 87 4.76 5.49 -4.17
CA LEU A 87 3.88 5.57 -3.01
C LEU A 87 3.23 6.95 -2.98
N THR A 88 1.90 7.01 -2.85
CA THR A 88 1.11 8.23 -2.71
C THR A 88 -0.14 7.93 -1.90
N HIS A 89 -0.72 8.90 -1.22
CA HIS A 89 -1.95 8.63 -0.46
C HIS A 89 -3.17 8.40 -1.35
N GLY A 90 -3.30 9.15 -2.44
CA GLY A 90 -4.35 8.91 -3.44
C GLY A 90 -5.37 10.04 -3.61
N SER A 91 -5.41 11.01 -2.69
CA SER A 91 -6.31 12.17 -2.77
C SER A 91 -6.13 13.01 -4.05
N ASP A 92 -4.91 12.98 -4.62
CA ASP A 92 -4.53 13.79 -5.79
C ASP A 92 -4.55 12.96 -7.10
N LEU A 93 -5.05 11.72 -7.09
CA LEU A 93 -5.08 10.80 -8.25
C LEU A 93 -6.19 11.10 -9.25
N THR A 94 -7.36 11.52 -8.78
CA THR A 94 -8.56 11.78 -9.60
C THR A 94 -9.45 12.80 -8.93
N GLU A 95 -10.18 13.59 -9.72
CA GLU A 95 -11.22 14.51 -9.23
C GLU A 95 -12.49 13.77 -8.79
N GLU A 96 -12.64 12.50 -9.20
CA GLU A 96 -13.81 11.64 -8.94
C GLU A 96 -13.40 10.47 -8.02
N PRO A 97 -13.49 10.61 -6.67
CA PRO A 97 -13.02 9.60 -5.72
C PRO A 97 -13.63 8.21 -5.91
N VAL A 98 -14.87 8.13 -6.41
CA VAL A 98 -15.55 6.86 -6.68
C VAL A 98 -14.82 6.01 -7.74
N PHE A 99 -14.03 6.62 -8.62
CA PHE A 99 -13.24 5.84 -9.58
C PHE A 99 -12.10 5.06 -8.92
N LEU A 100 -11.68 5.42 -7.70
CA LEU A 100 -10.63 4.74 -6.95
C LEU A 100 -11.07 3.40 -6.36
N ILE A 101 -12.35 3.06 -6.45
CA ILE A 101 -12.87 1.72 -6.11
C ILE A 101 -13.25 0.89 -7.36
N MET A 102 -12.94 1.40 -8.56
CA MET A 102 -13.25 0.73 -9.83
C MET A 102 -11.98 0.24 -10.51
N GLU A 103 -11.71 -1.07 -10.48
CA GLU A 103 -10.51 -1.67 -11.11
C GLU A 103 -10.36 -1.27 -12.59
N SER A 104 -11.47 -1.21 -13.33
CA SER A 104 -11.48 -0.83 -14.75
C SER A 104 -11.01 0.61 -15.03
N LYS A 105 -10.98 1.49 -14.02
CA LYS A 105 -10.50 2.87 -14.12
C LYS A 105 -9.02 3.02 -13.76
N MET A 106 -8.45 2.05 -13.06
CA MET A 106 -7.06 2.09 -12.58
C MET A 106 -6.02 2.34 -13.68
N PRO A 107 -6.10 1.69 -14.87
CA PRO A 107 -5.12 1.94 -15.93
C PRO A 107 -5.08 3.41 -16.37
N GLU A 108 -6.25 4.04 -16.55
CA GLU A 108 -6.35 5.43 -17.01
C GLU A 108 -5.86 6.42 -15.95
N ILE A 109 -6.26 6.20 -14.69
CA ILE A 109 -5.89 7.05 -13.56
C ILE A 109 -4.38 7.06 -13.38
N PHE A 110 -3.76 5.88 -13.29
CA PHE A 110 -2.33 5.79 -13.04
C PHE A 110 -1.48 6.13 -14.26
N GLN A 111 -2.01 5.99 -15.48
CA GLN A 111 -1.37 6.56 -16.67
C GLN A 111 -1.29 8.09 -16.57
N LYS A 112 -2.41 8.78 -16.31
CA LYS A 112 -2.46 10.24 -16.17
C LYS A 112 -1.57 10.72 -15.02
N PHE A 113 -1.57 10.00 -13.90
CA PHE A 113 -0.70 10.29 -12.77
C PHE A 113 0.78 10.16 -13.13
N ALA A 114 1.17 9.09 -13.83
CA ALA A 114 2.55 8.88 -14.26
C ALA A 114 3.01 9.99 -15.23
N GLU A 115 2.17 10.36 -16.21
CA GLU A 115 2.44 11.45 -17.15
C GLU A 115 2.64 12.79 -16.43
N LYS A 116 1.75 13.14 -15.49
CA LYS A 116 1.82 14.37 -14.68
C LYS A 116 3.11 14.45 -13.85
N ASN A 117 3.62 13.31 -13.39
CA ASN A 117 4.76 13.23 -12.48
C ASN A 117 6.06 12.77 -13.14
N ASN A 118 6.11 12.69 -14.48
CA ASN A 118 7.26 12.21 -15.25
C ASN A 118 7.76 10.82 -14.81
N ILE A 119 6.83 9.93 -14.47
CA ILE A 119 7.10 8.54 -14.09
C ILE A 119 6.94 7.66 -15.35
N THR A 120 7.79 6.65 -15.50
CA THR A 120 7.56 5.60 -16.51
C THR A 120 6.20 4.94 -16.28
N THR A 121 5.54 4.43 -17.33
CA THR A 121 4.29 3.66 -17.20
C THR A 121 4.52 2.15 -17.11
N LYS A 122 5.77 1.70 -17.24
CA LYS A 122 6.19 0.29 -17.20
C LYS A 122 7.02 0.00 -15.96
N ARG A 123 6.93 -1.24 -15.46
CA ARG A 123 7.68 -1.72 -14.29
C ARG A 123 7.51 -0.83 -13.07
N ASN A 124 6.26 -0.48 -12.73
CA ASN A 124 5.96 0.21 -11.48
C ASN A 124 5.07 -0.62 -10.57
N CYS A 125 5.24 -0.45 -9.27
CA CYS A 125 4.21 -0.79 -8.29
C CYS A 125 3.69 0.52 -7.70
N PHE A 126 2.50 0.94 -8.11
CA PHE A 126 1.79 2.05 -7.49
C PHE A 126 1.12 1.56 -6.22
N ILE A 127 1.40 2.21 -5.10
CA ILE A 127 0.82 1.93 -3.79
C ILE A 127 0.04 3.16 -3.37
N PHE A 128 -1.24 2.99 -3.04
CA PHE A 128 -2.10 4.10 -2.61
C PHE A 128 -3.12 3.71 -1.55
N GLY A 129 -3.67 4.72 -0.86
CA GLY A 129 -4.70 4.61 0.17
C GLY A 129 -6.00 5.32 -0.21
N PHE A 130 -6.56 6.10 0.71
CA PHE A 130 -7.62 7.11 0.51
C PHE A 130 -9.02 6.59 0.16
N SER A 131 -9.14 5.51 -0.62
CA SER A 131 -10.43 4.88 -0.93
C SER A 131 -10.94 3.95 0.18
N HIS A 132 -10.02 3.52 1.07
CA HIS A 132 -10.24 2.52 2.12
C HIS A 132 -10.75 1.17 1.58
N TYR A 133 -10.55 0.92 0.28
CA TYR A 133 -11.01 -0.28 -0.39
C TYR A 133 -9.81 -1.11 -0.86
N PRO A 134 -9.63 -2.34 -0.33
CA PRO A 134 -8.50 -3.19 -0.72
C PRO A 134 -8.61 -3.54 -2.21
N MET A 135 -7.49 -3.40 -2.93
CA MET A 135 -7.44 -3.60 -4.37
C MET A 135 -6.05 -4.02 -4.82
N ASP A 136 -5.98 -5.02 -5.70
CA ASP A 136 -4.77 -5.36 -6.44
C ASP A 136 -5.09 -5.50 -7.93
N VAL A 137 -4.48 -4.65 -8.75
CA VAL A 137 -4.62 -4.69 -10.21
C VAL A 137 -3.26 -4.92 -10.84
N ASN A 138 -3.16 -5.98 -11.63
CA ASN A 138 -1.98 -6.29 -12.44
C ASN A 138 -2.21 -5.89 -13.90
N LEU A 139 -1.46 -4.89 -14.36
CA LEU A 139 -1.50 -4.38 -15.71
C LEU A 139 -0.43 -5.04 -16.59
N LYS A 140 -0.58 -4.88 -17.91
CA LYS A 140 0.48 -5.25 -18.86
C LYS A 140 1.77 -4.47 -18.55
N ASN A 141 2.92 -5.04 -18.90
CA ASN A 141 4.27 -4.47 -18.71
C ASN A 141 4.75 -4.41 -17.26
N GLU A 142 4.39 -5.40 -16.44
CA GLU A 142 4.89 -5.54 -15.05
C GLU A 142 4.53 -4.32 -14.19
N THR A 143 3.34 -3.76 -14.41
CA THR A 143 2.83 -2.63 -13.65
C THR A 143 1.73 -3.11 -12.71
N TYR A 144 1.89 -2.83 -11.42
CA TYR A 144 0.99 -3.23 -10.34
C TYR A 144 0.39 -1.99 -9.68
N ILE A 145 -0.85 -2.11 -9.24
CA ILE A 145 -1.56 -1.07 -8.50
C ILE A 145 -2.13 -1.74 -7.27
N ILE A 146 -1.75 -1.26 -6.08
CA ILE A 146 -2.10 -1.85 -4.80
C ILE A 146 -2.71 -0.79 -3.90
N ASN A 147 -3.89 -1.08 -3.37
CA ASN A 147 -4.49 -0.36 -2.26
C ASN A 147 -4.65 -1.34 -1.09
N PRO A 148 -4.03 -1.11 0.09
CA PRO A 148 -4.15 -2.03 1.22
C PRO A 148 -5.53 -2.01 1.89
N GLY A 149 -6.42 -1.11 1.46
CA GLY A 149 -7.63 -0.77 2.20
C GLY A 149 -7.31 0.17 3.36
N SER A 150 -8.19 0.20 4.37
CA SER A 150 -7.95 0.96 5.59
C SER A 150 -7.73 0.03 6.76
N ALA A 151 -6.67 0.30 7.52
CA ALA A 151 -6.31 -0.50 8.67
C ALA A 151 -7.37 -0.45 9.78
N THR A 152 -8.11 0.64 9.93
CA THR A 152 -9.00 0.85 11.09
C THR A 152 -10.37 1.43 10.75
N LEU A 153 -10.52 2.06 9.57
CA LEU A 153 -11.73 2.77 9.18
C LEU A 153 -12.22 2.34 7.78
N PRO A 154 -12.57 1.07 7.54
CA PRO A 154 -13.01 0.63 6.21
C PRO A 154 -14.23 1.41 5.70
N LYS A 155 -14.31 1.61 4.37
CA LYS A 155 -15.43 2.31 3.69
C LYS A 155 -16.01 1.42 2.59
N ASN A 156 -17.17 1.81 2.06
CA ASN A 156 -17.78 1.17 0.88
C ASN A 156 -18.07 -0.33 1.06
N GLY A 157 -18.35 -0.76 2.31
CA GLY A 157 -18.61 -2.17 2.63
C GLY A 157 -17.37 -3.06 2.68
N SER A 158 -16.16 -2.49 2.64
CA SER A 158 -14.93 -3.24 2.92
C SER A 158 -14.81 -3.61 4.40
N VAL A 159 -13.86 -4.48 4.71
CA VAL A 159 -13.42 -4.77 6.07
C VAL A 159 -12.08 -4.08 6.33
N ALA A 160 -11.74 -3.91 7.61
CA ALA A 160 -10.49 -3.29 7.99
C ALA A 160 -9.33 -4.20 7.58
N THR A 161 -8.39 -3.69 6.77
CA THR A 161 -7.33 -4.49 6.15
C THR A 161 -6.00 -3.78 6.05
N TYR A 162 -4.95 -4.58 5.87
CA TYR A 162 -3.67 -4.16 5.31
C TYR A 162 -3.21 -5.21 4.29
N ALA A 163 -2.24 -4.88 3.44
CA ALA A 163 -1.72 -5.80 2.43
C ALA A 163 -0.37 -6.40 2.84
N VAL A 164 -0.17 -7.68 2.54
CA VAL A 164 1.11 -8.37 2.57
C VAL A 164 1.45 -8.83 1.17
N VAL A 165 2.53 -8.29 0.62
CA VAL A 165 2.97 -8.52 -0.76
C VAL A 165 4.21 -9.40 -0.77
N ASP A 166 4.16 -10.46 -1.56
CA ASP A 166 5.32 -11.28 -1.91
C ASP A 166 6.06 -10.65 -3.07
N PHE A 167 7.20 -10.03 -2.78
CA PHE A 167 8.09 -9.45 -3.79
C PHE A 167 9.32 -10.33 -4.00
N ASP A 168 9.54 -10.74 -5.25
CA ASP A 168 10.75 -11.45 -5.67
C ASP A 168 11.78 -10.41 -6.11
N GLU A 169 12.74 -10.12 -5.23
CA GLU A 169 13.77 -9.13 -5.49
C GLU A 169 14.70 -9.53 -6.64
N LYS A 170 14.92 -10.83 -6.85
CA LYS A 170 15.80 -11.29 -7.92
C LYS A 170 15.16 -11.07 -9.29
N GLU A 171 13.89 -11.42 -9.40
CA GLU A 171 13.13 -11.27 -10.66
C GLU A 171 12.49 -9.88 -10.80
N GLN A 172 12.52 -9.06 -9.74
CA GLN A 172 11.93 -7.72 -9.68
C GLN A 172 10.44 -7.73 -10.07
N VAL A 173 9.67 -8.66 -9.48
CA VAL A 173 8.23 -8.84 -9.73
C VAL A 173 7.45 -9.14 -8.46
N ILE A 174 6.19 -8.72 -8.45
CA ILE A 174 5.24 -9.11 -7.41
C ILE A 174 4.66 -10.48 -7.75
N LYS A 175 4.76 -11.42 -6.80
CA LYS A 175 4.28 -12.80 -6.95
C LYS A 175 2.87 -12.97 -6.42
N ASN A 176 2.53 -12.29 -5.33
CA ASN A 176 1.26 -12.42 -4.64
C ASN A 176 0.96 -11.17 -3.81
N VAL A 177 -0.33 -10.85 -3.67
CA VAL A 177 -0.84 -9.81 -2.77
C VAL A 177 -1.92 -10.45 -1.91
N LYS A 178 -1.79 -10.36 -0.59
CA LYS A 178 -2.78 -10.87 0.37
C LYS A 178 -3.29 -9.73 1.24
N PHE A 179 -4.61 -9.62 1.38
CA PHE A 179 -5.24 -8.68 2.31
C PHE A 179 -5.52 -9.39 3.63
N ASN A 180 -4.91 -8.92 4.70
CA ASN A 180 -5.10 -9.43 6.05
C ASN A 180 -6.07 -8.51 6.81
N ASN A 181 -6.99 -9.13 7.54
CA ASN A 181 -7.99 -8.42 8.33
C ASN A 181 -7.37 -7.90 9.65
N THR A 182 -7.70 -6.66 10.01
CA THR A 182 -7.31 -6.01 11.28
C THR A 182 -8.42 -5.99 12.32
N SER A 183 -9.64 -6.43 11.97
CA SER A 183 -10.72 -6.58 12.93
C SER A 183 -10.41 -7.70 13.92
N ILE A 184 -10.32 -7.35 15.19
CA ILE A 184 -10.11 -8.28 16.31
C ILE A 184 -11.31 -9.25 16.47
N LEU A 185 -12.43 -8.96 15.80
CA LEU A 185 -13.70 -9.69 15.96
C LEU A 185 -13.88 -10.94 15.09
N ASN A 186 -12.92 -11.34 14.26
CA ASN A 186 -13.11 -12.55 13.44
C ASN A 186 -11.84 -13.40 13.30
N ASP A 187 -11.90 -14.61 13.87
CA ASP A 187 -11.08 -15.78 13.50
C ASP A 187 -11.36 -16.27 12.04
N TYR A 188 -11.78 -15.38 11.13
CA TYR A 188 -11.91 -15.69 9.71
C TYR A 188 -10.60 -15.38 9.01
N ASP A 189 -9.69 -16.36 9.06
CA ASP A 189 -8.50 -16.41 8.25
C ASP A 189 -8.87 -16.40 6.75
N GLU A 190 -8.29 -15.43 6.04
CA GLU A 190 -8.17 -15.33 4.57
C GLU A 190 -9.46 -14.99 3.79
N MET A 191 -9.54 -13.74 3.32
CA MET A 191 -10.45 -13.35 2.24
C MET A 191 -9.77 -13.55 0.89
N HIS A 192 -10.35 -14.40 0.05
CA HIS A 192 -10.11 -14.39 -1.39
C HIS A 192 -11.05 -13.35 -2.01
N ILE A 193 -10.50 -12.26 -2.55
CA ILE A 193 -11.27 -11.33 -3.37
C ILE A 193 -11.58 -12.06 -4.68
N VAL A 194 -12.87 -12.32 -4.92
CA VAL A 194 -13.35 -12.90 -6.17
C VAL A 194 -13.61 -11.76 -7.13
N HIS A 195 -12.78 -11.62 -8.17
CA HIS A 195 -13.04 -10.70 -9.28
C HIS A 195 -14.35 -11.12 -9.97
N ILE A 196 -15.32 -10.20 -10.08
CA ILE A 196 -16.56 -10.36 -10.88
C ILE A 196 -16.39 -9.62 -12.19
#